data_AF-A0A352JZS2-F1
#
_entry.id   AF-A0A352JZS2-F1
#
_cell.length_a   1.000
_cell.length_b   1.000
_cell.length_c   1.000
_cell.angle_alpha   90.00
_cell.angle_beta   90.00
_cell.angle_gamma   90.00
#
_symmetry.space_group_name_H-M   'P 1'
#
loop_
_entity.id
_entity.type
_entity.pdbx_description
1 polymer ?
#
loop_
_entity_poly.entity_id
_entity_poly.type
_entity_poly.pdbx_seq_one_letter_code
_entity_poly.pdbx_strand_id
1 'polypeptide(L)'
;MFVDIESIRDQFPFDPFKAIVAPRPIGWISTISASGIPNLAPYSFFNALSSDPHLIGFSSSGWKDTVSNCDATGEFVFNLVTQ
;
A
#
# COMPACT_ATOMS: atom_id res chain seq x y z
N MET A 1 -1.82 26.13 11.37
CA MET A 1 -1.52 25.32 12.56
C MET A 1 -0.43 24.34 12.18
N PHE A 2 0.70 24.35 12.86
CA PHE A 2 1.75 23.34 12.68
C PHE A 2 1.62 22.34 13.82
N VAL A 3 1.60 21.06 13.48
CA VAL A 3 1.54 19.97 14.46
C VAL A 3 2.80 19.15 14.28
N ASP A 4 3.65 19.14 15.30
CA ASP A 4 4.77 18.21 15.36
C ASP A 4 4.24 16.85 15.83
N ILE A 5 4.23 15.88 14.91
CA ILE A 5 3.62 14.58 15.15
C ILE A 5 4.34 13.80 16.26
N GLU A 6 5.66 14.00 16.41
CA GLU A 6 6.44 13.32 17.44
C GLU A 6 6.09 13.87 18.82
N SER A 7 5.74 15.15 18.92
CA SER A 7 5.34 15.79 20.19
C SER A 7 3.97 15.34 20.73
N ILE A 8 3.11 14.78 19.87
CA ILE A 8 1.74 14.37 20.24
C ILE A 8 1.52 12.86 20.15
N ARG A 9 2.54 12.10 19.73
CA ARG A 9 2.41 10.66 19.43
C ARG A 9 1.91 9.85 20.62
N ASP A 10 2.45 10.10 21.81
CA ASP A 10 2.08 9.39 23.04
C ASP A 10 0.73 9.83 23.63
N GLN A 11 0.11 10.87 23.06
CA GLN A 11 -1.22 11.34 23.48
C GLN A 11 -2.35 10.50 22.86
N PHE A 12 -2.03 9.64 21.87
CA PHE A 12 -3.00 8.80 21.17
C PHE A 12 -2.63 7.32 21.30
N PRO A 13 -3.63 6.41 21.31
CA PRO A 13 -3.37 4.97 21.33
C PRO A 13 -2.72 4.45 20.04
N PHE A 14 -2.79 5.21 18.95
CA PHE A 14 -2.21 4.88 17.65
C PHE A 14 -1.61 6.13 17.01
N ASP A 15 -0.63 5.92 16.13
CA ASP A 15 -0.05 7.00 15.32
C ASP A 15 -1.14 7.72 14.49
N PRO A 16 -1.35 9.03 14.72
CA PRO A 16 -2.40 9.79 14.07
C PRO A 16 -2.13 10.04 12.57
N PHE A 17 -0.93 9.77 12.05
CA PHE A 17 -0.57 10.04 10.66
C PHE A 17 -1.53 9.40 9.65
N LYS A 18 -1.93 8.15 9.88
CA LYS A 18 -2.87 7.46 8.98
C LYS A 18 -4.30 8.00 9.10
N ALA A 19 -4.63 8.71 10.17
CA ALA A 19 -5.95 9.30 10.34
C ALA A 19 -6.10 10.61 9.55
N ILE A 20 -5.02 11.36 9.34
CA ILE A 20 -5.06 12.62 8.59
C ILE A 20 -5.12 12.43 7.06
N VAL A 21 -4.78 11.24 6.56
CA VAL A 21 -4.92 10.84 5.16
C VAL A 21 -5.97 9.72 5.06
N ALA A 22 -7.23 10.12 5.00
CA ALA A 22 -8.39 9.21 4.93
C ALA A 22 -9.58 9.87 4.18
N PRO A 23 -10.49 9.09 3.54
CA PRO A 23 -10.41 7.65 3.34
C PRO A 23 -9.28 7.27 2.37
N ARG A 24 -8.69 6.09 2.55
CA ARG A 24 -7.66 5.57 1.63
C ARG A 24 -8.24 4.44 0.79
N PRO A 25 -8.10 4.48 -0.55
CA PRO A 25 -8.42 3.32 -1.36
C PRO A 25 -7.51 2.16 -0.95
N ILE A 26 -8.06 0.96 -0.87
CA ILE A 26 -7.30 -0.24 -0.51
C ILE A 26 -6.86 -0.92 -1.79
N GLY A 27 -5.56 -0.91 -2.04
CA GLY A 27 -4.94 -1.69 -3.12
C GLY A 27 -4.88 -3.16 -2.73
N TRP A 28 -5.78 -3.99 -3.25
CA TRP A 28 -5.66 -5.44 -3.12
C TRP A 28 -4.73 -5.97 -4.19
N ILE A 29 -3.48 -6.22 -3.80
CA ILE A 29 -2.41 -6.55 -4.73
C ILE A 29 -2.20 -8.06 -4.77
N SER A 30 -2.49 -8.67 -5.91
CA SER A 30 -2.14 -10.06 -6.19
C SER A 30 -0.80 -10.16 -6.90
N THR A 31 -0.03 -11.17 -6.53
CA THR A 31 1.31 -11.49 -7.05
C THR A 31 1.48 -13.00 -7.12
N ILE A 32 2.46 -13.45 -7.89
CA ILE A 32 2.88 -14.85 -7.95
C ILE A 32 4.38 -14.89 -7.69
N SER A 33 4.84 -15.80 -6.83
CA SER A 33 6.27 -16.01 -6.60
C SER A 33 6.96 -16.61 -7.83
N ALA A 34 8.30 -16.56 -7.88
CA ALA A 34 9.06 -17.26 -8.92
C ALA A 34 8.80 -18.79 -8.95
N SER A 35 8.32 -19.38 -7.85
CA SER A 35 7.92 -20.79 -7.75
C SER A 35 6.45 -21.05 -8.08
N GLY A 36 5.71 -20.04 -8.53
CA GLY A 36 4.29 -20.17 -8.90
C GLY A 36 3.31 -20.10 -7.72
N ILE A 37 3.75 -19.71 -6.52
CA ILE A 37 2.88 -19.61 -5.34
C ILE A 37 2.11 -18.28 -5.38
N PRO A 38 0.76 -18.29 -5.36
CA PRO A 38 -0.03 -17.07 -5.36
C PRO A 38 -0.01 -16.38 -3.99
N ASN A 39 -0.02 -15.05 -4.01
CA ASN A 39 -0.12 -14.20 -2.83
C ASN A 39 -1.09 -13.04 -3.09
N LEU A 40 -1.89 -12.67 -2.09
CA LEU A 40 -2.81 -11.54 -2.13
C LEU A 40 -2.73 -10.76 -0.82
N ALA A 41 -2.44 -9.47 -0.89
CA ALA A 41 -2.34 -8.63 0.31
C ALA A 41 -2.95 -7.22 0.11
N PRO A 42 -3.62 -6.66 1.14
CA PRO A 42 -4.16 -5.31 1.08
C PRO A 42 -3.13 -4.24 1.47
N TYR A 43 -3.05 -3.18 0.66
CA TYR A 43 -2.19 -2.01 0.89
C TYR A 43 -3.02 -0.73 0.92
N SER A 44 -3.11 -0.10 2.09
CA SER A 44 -3.81 1.19 2.22
C SER A 44 -2.99 2.40 1.73
N PHE A 45 -1.71 2.21 1.39
CA PHE A 45 -0.89 3.23 0.75
C PHE A 45 -0.85 2.89 -0.74
N PHE A 46 -1.98 3.11 -1.41
CA PHE A 46 -2.22 2.84 -2.82
C PHE A 46 -2.86 4.08 -3.46
N ASN A 47 -2.44 4.44 -4.67
CA ASN A 47 -3.07 5.53 -5.42
C ASN A 47 -2.75 5.46 -6.93
N ALA A 48 -3.50 6.24 -7.72
CA ALA A 48 -3.07 6.63 -9.06
C ALA A 48 -1.91 7.63 -8.95
N LEU A 49 -0.92 7.48 -9.84
CA LEU A 49 0.29 8.30 -9.88
C LEU A 49 0.35 9.18 -11.13
N SER A 50 -0.18 8.71 -12.25
CA SER A 50 -0.22 9.44 -13.52
C SER A 50 -1.38 8.98 -14.38
N SER A 51 -1.97 9.91 -15.14
CA SER A 51 -3.00 9.61 -16.14
C SER A 51 -2.45 9.44 -17.55
N ASP A 52 -1.21 9.87 -17.84
CA ASP A 52 -0.54 9.62 -19.13
C ASP A 52 0.99 9.61 -18.95
N PRO A 53 1.65 8.44 -18.96
CA PRO A 53 1.05 7.11 -19.05
C PRO A 53 0.21 6.78 -17.80
N HIS A 54 -0.74 5.86 -17.92
CA HIS A 54 -1.54 5.38 -16.79
C HIS A 54 -0.66 4.63 -15.79
N LEU A 55 -0.42 5.22 -14.62
CA LEU A 55 0.37 4.63 -13.56
C LEU A 55 -0.43 4.56 -12.26
N ILE A 56 -0.35 3.42 -11.61
CA ILE A 56 -0.78 3.20 -10.23
C ILE A 56 0.42 2.73 -9.42
N GLY A 57 0.38 2.93 -8.11
CA GLY A 57 1.43 2.46 -7.22
C GLY A 57 0.90 2.11 -5.85
N PHE A 58 1.65 1.26 -5.17
CA PHE A 58 1.47 0.97 -3.75
C PHE A 58 2.83 0.99 -3.05
N SER A 59 2.83 1.22 -1.74
CA SER A 59 4.04 1.10 -0.91
C SER A 59 3.84 0.07 0.20
N SER A 60 4.89 -0.69 0.51
CA SER A 60 4.91 -1.66 1.59
C SER A 60 5.73 -1.18 2.77
N SER A 61 5.24 -1.42 3.99
CA SER A 61 6.05 -1.34 5.19
C SER A 61 6.93 -2.59 5.29
N GLY A 62 8.21 -2.44 4.93
CA GLY A 62 9.17 -3.54 4.85
C GLY A 62 9.04 -4.37 3.57
N TRP A 63 9.98 -5.30 3.41
CA TRP A 63 10.10 -6.15 2.23
C TRP A 63 9.30 -7.46 2.40
N LYS A 64 8.01 -7.39 2.09
CA LYS A 64 7.06 -8.52 2.22
C LYS A 64 6.98 -9.33 0.93
N ASP A 65 6.30 -10.48 0.98
CA ASP A 65 6.11 -11.38 -0.16
C ASP A 65 5.61 -10.66 -1.42
N THR A 66 4.66 -9.72 -1.32
CA THR A 66 4.21 -8.95 -2.49
C THR A 66 5.37 -8.20 -3.15
N VAL A 67 6.23 -7.53 -2.36
CA VAL A 67 7.37 -6.77 -2.90
C VAL A 67 8.41 -7.73 -3.48
N SER A 68 8.76 -8.79 -2.75
CA SER A 68 9.67 -9.83 -3.22
C SER A 68 9.21 -10.45 -4.54
N ASN A 69 7.90 -10.71 -4.67
CA ASN A 69 7.32 -11.25 -5.90
C ASN A 69 7.37 -10.23 -7.03
N CYS A 70 6.96 -8.98 -6.81
CA CYS A 70 7.06 -7.91 -7.82
C CYS A 70 8.50 -7.71 -8.32
N ASP A 71 9.48 -7.78 -7.43
CA ASP A 71 10.90 -7.64 -7.77
C ASP A 71 11.40 -8.83 -8.60
N ALA A 72 10.99 -10.05 -8.24
CA ALA A 72 11.40 -11.27 -8.94
C ALA A 72 10.70 -11.48 -10.29
N THR A 73 9.44 -11.06 -10.44
CA THR A 73 8.62 -11.32 -11.64
C THR A 73 8.35 -10.08 -12.50
N GLY A 74 8.50 -8.88 -11.94
CA GLY A 74 8.13 -7.63 -12.61
C GLY A 74 6.62 -7.36 -12.69
N GLU A 75 5.79 -8.20 -12.06
CA GLU A 75 4.34 -8.21 -12.29
C GLU A 75 3.53 -8.21 -11.00
N PHE A 76 2.42 -7.46 -11.03
CA PHE A 76 1.35 -7.53 -10.03
C PHE A 76 0.02 -7.11 -10.66
N VAL A 77 -1.09 -7.42 -9.97
CA VAL A 77 -2.42 -6.96 -10.35
C VAL A 77 -3.08 -6.24 -9.17
N PHE A 78 -3.67 -5.07 -9.44
CA PHE A 78 -4.60 -4.43 -8.52
C PHE A 78 -6.01 -4.97 -8.73
N ASN A 79 -6.68 -5.33 -7.64
CA ASN A 79 -8.05 -5.83 -7.64
C ASN A 79 -8.96 -4.78 -6.98
N LEU A 80 -9.95 -4.30 -7.71
CA LEU A 80 -11.02 -3.49 -7.13
C LEU A 80 -11.94 -4.41 -6.31
N VAL A 81 -12.10 -4.11 -5.02
CA VAL A 81 -13.01 -4.86 -4.15
C VAL A 81 -14.35 -4.15 -4.07
N THR A 82 -15.42 -4.91 -4.24
CA THR A 82 -16.81 -4.47 -4.15
C THR A 82 -17.49 -5.08 -2.91
N GLN A 83 -18.65 -4.55 -2.53
CA GLN A 83 -19.52 -5.15 -1.50
C GLN A 83 -20.32 -6.33 -2.06
#